data_AF-A0A671KX54-F1
#
_entry.id   AF-A0A671KX54-F1
#
_cell.length_a   1.000
_cell.length_b   1.000
_cell.length_c   1.000
_cell.angle_alpha   90.00
_cell.angle_beta   90.00
_cell.angle_gamma   90.00
#
_symmetry.space_group_name_H-M   'P 1'
#
loop_
_entity.id
_entity.type
_entity.pdbx_description
1 polymer ?
#
loop_
_entity_poly.entity_id
_entity_poly.type
_entity_poly.pdbx_seq_one_letter_code
_entity_poly.pdbx_strand_id
1 'polypeptide(L)'
;LSVQMEPLFLAWSSCRRRRFQRCADICSQLLSESPLDQAAWSLKTRALTEMVYIDEVEVDQEGIADMMLDESSIAQVARPGTSLRLPGTSQGAAPTPAVRPMTQSGRPVTGFVRPSTLSALFVYYKLFGQTSSLCQS
;
A
#
# COMPACT_ATOMS: atom_id res chain seq x y z
N LEU A 1 13.74 -46.38 1.43
CA LEU A 1 13.96 -44.98 1.84
C LEU A 1 12.67 -44.20 1.63
N SER A 2 12.00 -43.76 2.70
CA SER A 2 10.97 -42.72 2.56
C SER A 2 11.67 -41.40 2.25
N VAL A 3 11.49 -40.87 1.04
CA VAL A 3 11.95 -39.53 0.69
C VAL A 3 11.02 -38.55 1.41
N GLN A 4 11.44 -38.10 2.60
CA GLN A 4 10.77 -36.99 3.27
C GLN A 4 11.19 -35.70 2.55
N MET A 5 10.21 -34.89 2.17
CA MET A 5 10.48 -33.59 1.56
C MET A 5 11.19 -32.68 2.55
N GLU A 6 12.29 -32.07 2.11
CA GLU A 6 13.06 -31.15 2.93
C GLU A 6 12.22 -29.90 3.29
N PRO A 7 12.14 -29.52 4.58
CA PRO A 7 11.22 -28.50 5.07
C PRO A 7 11.53 -27.08 4.58
N LEU A 8 12.81 -26.69 4.44
CA LEU A 8 13.20 -25.38 3.92
C LEU A 8 12.77 -25.20 2.46
N PHE A 9 12.90 -26.25 1.64
CA PHE A 9 12.42 -26.29 0.27
C PHE A 9 10.90 -26.17 0.20
N LEU A 10 10.16 -26.81 1.12
CA LEU A 10 8.72 -26.67 1.22
C LEU A 10 8.30 -25.24 1.62
N ALA A 11 9.03 -24.61 2.54
CA ALA A 11 8.83 -23.21 2.92
C ALA A 11 9.06 -22.28 1.72
N TRP A 12 10.19 -22.44 1.04
CA TRP A 12 10.54 -21.65 -0.16
C TRP A 12 9.49 -21.80 -1.27
N SER A 13 9.07 -23.03 -1.55
CA SER A 13 8.00 -23.33 -2.50
C SER A 13 6.67 -22.68 -2.12
N SER A 14 6.39 -22.55 -0.81
CA SER A 14 5.19 -21.87 -0.31
C SER A 14 5.30 -20.36 -0.47
N CYS A 15 6.46 -19.76 -0.15
CA CYS A 15 6.74 -18.34 -0.37
C CYS A 15 6.59 -17.95 -1.84
N ARG A 16 7.14 -18.76 -2.77
CA ARG A 16 7.02 -18.51 -4.22
C ARG A 16 5.57 -18.54 -4.72
N ARG A 17 4.69 -19.26 -4.04
CA ARG A 17 3.24 -19.34 -4.34
C ARG A 17 2.43 -18.31 -3.56
N ARG A 18 3.06 -17.29 -2.97
CA ARG A 18 2.44 -16.25 -2.13
C ARG A 18 1.70 -16.79 -0.91
N ARG A 19 2.03 -18.02 -0.46
CA ARG A 19 1.50 -18.61 0.79
C ARG A 19 2.42 -18.25 1.95
N PHE A 20 2.45 -16.96 2.26
CA PHE A 20 3.42 -16.38 3.19
C PHE A 20 3.20 -16.84 4.64
N GLN A 21 1.96 -16.93 5.11
CA GLN A 21 1.65 -17.43 6.45
C GLN A 21 2.22 -18.85 6.67
N ARG A 22 1.91 -19.78 5.76
CA ARG A 22 2.46 -21.14 5.78
C ARG A 22 3.99 -21.18 5.73
N CYS A 23 4.62 -20.28 4.97
CA CYS A 23 6.08 -20.17 4.94
C CYS A 23 6.63 -19.75 6.31
N ALA A 24 6.03 -18.72 6.92
CA ALA A 24 6.44 -18.22 8.23
C ALA A 24 6.27 -19.27 9.33
N ASP A 25 5.20 -20.08 9.28
CA ASP A 25 4.97 -21.18 10.23
C ASP A 25 6.06 -22.26 10.12
N ILE A 26 6.38 -22.73 8.90
CA ILE A 26 7.42 -23.74 8.68
C ILE A 26 8.80 -23.19 9.09
N CYS A 27 9.13 -21.95 8.73
CA CYS A 27 10.37 -21.33 9.17
C CYS A 27 10.44 -21.15 10.68
N SER A 28 9.32 -20.94 11.37
CA SER A 28 9.28 -20.87 12.84
C SER A 28 9.60 -22.22 13.48
N GLN A 29 9.10 -23.32 12.89
CA GLN A 29 9.45 -24.67 13.31
C GLN A 29 10.95 -24.94 13.10
N LEU A 30 11.48 -24.60 11.93
CA LEU A 30 12.91 -24.76 11.63
C LEU A 30 13.81 -23.99 12.60
N LEU A 31 13.44 -22.74 12.92
CA LEU A 31 14.20 -21.91 13.85
C LEU A 31 14.08 -22.38 15.30
N SER A 32 13.02 -23.10 15.66
CA SER A 32 12.91 -23.72 16.99
C SER A 32 13.88 -24.89 17.19
N GLU A 33 14.25 -25.57 16.09
CA GLU A 33 15.24 -26.65 16.09
C GLU A 33 16.67 -26.11 15.93
N SER A 34 16.87 -25.16 15.01
CA SER A 34 18.16 -24.54 14.70
C SER A 34 18.02 -23.01 14.67
N PRO A 35 18.30 -22.32 15.80
CA PRO A 35 18.10 -20.87 15.88
C PRO A 35 19.09 -20.06 15.03
N LEU A 36 20.17 -20.69 14.54
CA LEU A 36 21.23 -20.03 13.77
C LEU A 36 21.11 -20.28 12.25
N ASP A 37 20.01 -20.87 11.78
CA ASP A 37 19.76 -21.02 10.35
C ASP A 37 19.37 -19.68 9.68
N GLN A 38 20.37 -19.04 9.05
CA GLN A 38 20.20 -17.77 8.36
C GLN A 38 19.25 -17.87 7.16
N ALA A 39 19.15 -19.03 6.51
CA ALA A 39 18.25 -19.22 5.37
C ALA A 39 16.79 -19.25 5.83
N ALA A 40 16.50 -20.01 6.89
CA ALA A 40 15.16 -20.02 7.48
C ALA A 40 14.76 -18.65 8.05
N TRP A 41 15.69 -17.94 8.68
CA TRP A 41 15.45 -16.59 9.22
C TRP A 41 15.14 -15.57 8.13
N SER A 42 15.99 -15.46 7.11
CA SER A 42 15.79 -14.51 6.00
C SER A 42 14.53 -14.81 5.19
N LEU A 43 14.17 -16.09 5.05
CA LEU A 43 12.94 -16.49 4.38
C LEU A 43 11.69 -16.13 5.22
N LYS A 44 11.74 -16.31 6.55
CA LYS A 44 10.67 -15.89 7.46
C LYS A 44 10.47 -14.38 7.41
N THR A 45 11.53 -13.59 7.54
CA THR A 45 11.43 -12.12 7.50
C THR A 45 10.82 -11.65 6.18
N ARG A 46 11.26 -12.20 5.04
CA ARG A 46 10.64 -11.92 3.74
C ARG A 46 9.16 -12.26 3.71
N ALA A 47 8.76 -13.43 4.19
CA ALA A 47 7.35 -13.82 4.20
C ALA A 47 6.51 -12.86 5.06
N LEU A 48 7.03 -12.43 6.22
CA LEU A 48 6.35 -11.47 7.09
C LEU A 48 6.16 -10.09 6.43
N THR A 49 7.19 -9.57 5.75
CA THR A 49 7.09 -8.27 5.08
C THR A 49 6.17 -8.33 3.86
N GLU A 50 6.19 -9.43 3.11
CA GLU A 50 5.35 -9.61 1.92
C GLU A 50 3.86 -9.79 2.25
N MET A 51 3.51 -10.25 3.46
CA MET A 51 2.11 -10.31 3.92
C MET A 51 1.47 -8.95 4.07
N VAL A 52 2.27 -7.94 4.40
CA VAL A 52 1.82 -6.56 4.66
C VAL A 52 2.39 -5.58 3.63
N TYR A 53 2.93 -6.09 2.53
CA TYR A 53 3.54 -5.25 1.50
C TYR A 53 2.46 -4.41 0.80
N ILE A 54 2.69 -3.11 0.75
CA ILE A 54 1.90 -2.15 0.00
C ILE A 54 2.86 -1.48 -0.99
N ASP A 55 2.40 -1.22 -2.21
CA ASP A 55 3.22 -0.50 -3.19
C ASP A 55 3.41 0.94 -2.74
N GLU A 56 4.65 1.34 -2.49
CA GLU A 56 5.02 2.69 -2.05
C GLU A 56 4.49 3.79 -2.99
N VAL A 57 4.31 3.49 -4.28
CA VAL A 57 3.73 4.44 -5.26
C VAL A 57 2.24 4.71 -4.98
N GLU A 58 1.53 3.74 -4.38
CA GLU A 58 0.14 3.90 -4.00
C GLU A 58 -0.03 4.53 -2.61
N VAL A 59 1.01 4.51 -1.76
CA VAL A 59 1.02 5.10 -0.41
C VAL A 59 1.49 6.57 -0.46
N ASP A 60 0.94 7.35 -1.38
CA ASP A 60 1.13 8.80 -1.37
C ASP A 60 -0.10 9.44 -0.71
N GLN A 61 0.04 9.78 0.57
CA GLN A 61 -1.06 10.28 1.39
C GLN A 61 -0.71 11.66 1.95
N GLU A 62 -1.19 12.70 1.29
CA GLU A 62 -1.02 14.08 1.73
C GLU A 62 -1.85 14.35 3.02
N GLY A 63 -1.15 14.69 4.11
CA GLY A 63 -1.80 15.07 5.37
C GLY A 63 -2.27 16.53 5.37
N ILE A 64 -3.16 16.89 6.31
CA ILE A 64 -3.62 18.30 6.47
C ILE A 64 -2.43 19.23 6.74
N ALA A 65 -1.43 18.76 7.48
CA ALA A 65 -0.21 19.53 7.74
C ALA A 65 0.55 19.84 6.44
N ASP A 66 0.74 18.84 5.57
CA ASP A 66 1.41 19.05 4.29
C ASP A 66 0.57 19.98 3.40
N MET A 67 -0.74 19.82 3.35
CA MET A 67 -1.60 20.69 2.53
C MET A 67 -1.59 22.17 2.98
N MET A 68 -1.49 22.43 4.29
CA MET A 68 -1.62 23.78 4.85
C MET A 68 -0.29 24.47 5.16
N LEU A 69 0.74 23.70 5.51
CA LEU A 69 2.03 24.21 6.00
C LEU A 69 3.17 23.97 5.02
N ASP A 70 3.02 23.07 4.04
CA ASP A 70 4.05 22.86 3.02
C ASP A 70 3.99 23.94 1.92
N GLU A 71 5.07 24.73 1.86
CA GLU A 71 5.32 25.72 0.81
C GLU A 71 6.45 25.23 -0.11
N SER A 72 6.20 24.10 -0.79
CA SER A 72 7.07 23.60 -1.86
C SER A 72 6.82 24.27 -3.22
N SER A 73 5.80 25.14 -3.31
CA SER A 73 5.39 25.81 -4.54
C SER A 73 6.19 27.10 -4.80
N ILE A 74 6.76 27.24 -6.00
CA ILE A 74 7.54 28.44 -6.35
C ILE A 74 6.63 29.64 -6.67
N ALA A 75 5.49 29.39 -7.31
CA ALA A 75 4.59 30.43 -7.80
C ALA A 75 3.35 30.56 -6.90
N GLN A 76 3.27 31.65 -6.14
CA GLN A 76 2.11 32.00 -5.31
C GLN A 76 0.84 32.24 -6.16
N VAL A 77 1.01 32.77 -7.37
CA VAL A 77 -0.08 32.95 -8.34
C VAL A 77 0.33 32.36 -9.69
N ALA A 78 0.13 31.04 -9.82
CA ALA A 78 0.40 30.35 -11.08
C ALA A 78 -0.61 30.77 -12.16
N ARG A 79 -0.15 30.87 -13.41
CA ARG A 79 -1.03 31.10 -14.58
C ARG A 79 -2.01 29.93 -14.71
N PRO A 80 -3.26 30.15 -15.17
CA PRO A 80 -4.18 29.06 -15.45
C PRO A 80 -3.56 28.02 -16.41
N GLY A 81 -3.61 26.75 -16.03
CA GLY A 81 -3.04 25.64 -16.80
C GLY A 81 -1.60 25.27 -16.43
N THR A 82 -0.90 26.08 -15.64
CA THR A 82 0.50 25.81 -15.26
C THR A 82 0.66 25.34 -13.81
N SER A 83 -0.44 25.04 -13.12
CA SER A 83 -0.46 24.46 -11.77
C SER A 83 -1.62 23.48 -11.61
N LEU A 84 -1.39 22.44 -10.83
CA LEU A 84 -2.38 21.43 -10.47
C LEU A 84 -3.28 21.89 -9.31
N ARG A 85 -2.90 22.89 -8.51
CA ARG A 85 -3.66 23.31 -7.32
C ARG A 85 -5.00 23.98 -7.64
N LEU A 86 -5.14 24.63 -8.79
CA LEU A 86 -6.39 25.30 -9.17
C LEU A 86 -7.36 24.33 -9.88
N PRO A 87 -8.60 24.15 -9.40
CA PRO A 87 -9.63 23.32 -10.04
C PRO A 87 -10.14 23.81 -11.42
N GLY A 88 -9.54 24.87 -11.99
CA GLY A 88 -10.12 25.64 -13.11
C GLY A 88 -9.38 25.57 -14.44
N THR A 89 -8.46 24.63 -14.65
CA THR A 89 -7.67 24.58 -15.90
C THR A 89 -8.43 24.02 -17.11
N SER A 90 -9.68 23.55 -16.92
CA SER A 90 -10.53 22.97 -17.96
C SER A 90 -11.85 23.74 -18.18
N GLN A 91 -11.81 25.07 -18.31
CA GLN A 91 -13.02 25.89 -18.46
C GLN A 91 -13.81 25.69 -19.77
N GLY A 92 -13.28 24.98 -20.78
CA GLY A 92 -13.90 24.90 -22.11
C GLY A 92 -14.52 23.56 -22.54
N ALA A 93 -14.17 22.44 -21.90
CA ALA A 93 -14.48 21.11 -22.42
C ALA A 93 -14.97 20.09 -21.37
N ALA A 94 -15.12 20.52 -20.11
CA ALA A 94 -15.54 19.64 -19.02
C ALA A 94 -17.07 19.63 -18.85
N PRO A 95 -17.67 18.50 -18.46
CA PRO A 95 -19.09 18.42 -18.12
C PRO A 95 -19.45 19.37 -16.98
N THR A 96 -20.59 20.04 -17.10
CA THR A 96 -21.08 20.97 -16.06
C THR A 96 -21.58 20.20 -14.83
N PRO A 97 -21.64 20.84 -13.64
CA PRO A 97 -22.21 20.24 -12.44
C PRO A 97 -23.65 19.73 -12.59
N ALA A 98 -24.39 20.26 -13.58
CA ALA A 98 -25.73 19.78 -13.94
C ALA A 98 -25.73 18.39 -14.62
N VAL A 99 -24.59 18.00 -15.22
CA VAL A 99 -24.43 16.73 -15.94
C VAL A 99 -23.60 15.73 -15.14
N ARG A 100 -22.63 16.19 -14.35
CA ARG A 100 -21.78 15.31 -13.52
C ARG A 100 -21.68 15.81 -12.08
N PRO A 101 -21.83 14.90 -11.09
CA PRO A 101 -21.51 15.19 -9.71
C PRO A 101 -20.06 15.65 -9.56
N MET A 102 -19.85 16.62 -8.67
CA MET A 102 -18.55 17.21 -8.39
C MET A 102 -18.09 16.83 -6.98
N THR A 103 -16.79 16.71 -6.78
CA THR A 103 -16.15 16.55 -5.48
C THR A 103 -16.11 17.89 -4.74
N GLN A 104 -15.81 17.89 -3.44
CA GLN A 104 -15.67 19.12 -2.65
C GLN A 104 -14.64 20.10 -3.23
N SER A 105 -13.59 19.56 -3.87
CA SER A 105 -12.56 20.34 -4.56
C SER A 105 -12.98 20.92 -5.91
N GLY A 106 -14.26 20.81 -6.30
CA GLY A 106 -14.77 21.36 -7.55
C GLY A 106 -14.30 20.61 -8.81
N ARG A 107 -13.83 19.37 -8.64
CA ARG A 107 -13.46 18.47 -9.75
C ARG A 107 -14.60 17.48 -10.01
N PRO A 108 -14.88 17.06 -11.25
CA PRO A 108 -15.85 15.99 -11.49
C PRO A 108 -15.43 14.68 -10.80
N VAL A 109 -16.39 13.93 -10.26
CA VAL A 109 -16.12 12.62 -9.65
C VAL A 109 -15.52 11.66 -10.69
N THR A 110 -14.40 11.02 -10.34
CA THR A 110 -13.70 10.02 -11.17
C THR A 110 -14.32 8.63 -11.01
N GLY A 111 -14.25 7.80 -12.05
CA GLY A 111 -14.69 6.40 -12.02
C GLY A 111 -13.68 5.42 -11.42
N PHE A 112 -12.48 5.89 -11.05
CA PHE A 112 -11.43 5.09 -10.42
C PHE A 112 -10.85 5.84 -9.23
N VAL A 113 -10.78 5.16 -8.08
CA VAL A 113 -10.26 5.69 -6.83
C VAL A 113 -8.92 5.01 -6.52
N ARG A 114 -7.86 5.80 -6.43
CA ARG A 114 -6.55 5.42 -5.87
C ARG A 114 -6.41 5.98 -4.46
N PRO A 115 -5.61 5.39 -3.57
CA PRO A 115 -5.38 5.96 -2.24
C PRO A 115 -4.88 7.41 -2.29
N SER A 116 -4.04 7.74 -3.29
CA SER A 116 -3.53 9.10 -3.55
C SER A 116 -4.48 10.03 -4.31
N THR A 117 -5.74 9.63 -4.53
CA THR A 117 -6.70 10.53 -5.21
C THR A 117 -7.08 11.65 -4.26
N LEU A 118 -6.59 12.88 -4.53
CA LEU A 118 -6.80 14.09 -3.73
C LEU A 118 -8.27 14.44 -3.40
N SER A 119 -9.23 13.81 -4.07
CA SER A 119 -10.67 14.02 -3.87
C SER A 119 -11.40 12.81 -3.26
N ALA A 120 -10.69 11.73 -2.93
CA ALA A 120 -11.27 10.53 -2.32
C ALA A 120 -11.07 10.54 -0.79
N LEU A 121 -12.18 10.37 -0.05
CA LEU A 121 -12.16 10.20 1.40
C LEU A 121 -11.85 8.74 1.79
N PHE A 122 -10.75 8.59 2.52
CA PHE A 122 -10.24 7.47 3.33
C PHE A 122 -11.09 6.17 3.49
N VAL A 123 -10.60 5.05 2.94
CA VAL A 123 -11.04 3.68 3.29
C VAL A 123 -9.82 2.72 3.30
N TYR A 124 -8.95 2.79 4.32
CA TYR A 124 -7.85 1.81 4.45
C TYR A 124 -7.71 1.13 5.84
N TYR A 125 -8.40 1.61 6.87
CA TYR A 125 -8.20 1.10 8.24
C TYR A 125 -8.85 -0.25 8.59
N LYS A 126 -9.51 -0.95 7.65
CA LYS A 126 -10.26 -2.18 7.98
C LYS A 126 -9.47 -3.49 7.87
N LEU A 127 -8.21 -3.47 7.42
CA LEU A 127 -7.40 -4.69 7.24
C LEU A 127 -6.31 -4.92 8.31
N PHE A 128 -5.98 -3.93 9.14
CA PHE A 128 -4.88 -4.04 10.12
C PHE A 128 -5.26 -4.73 11.45
N GLY A 129 -6.55 -4.97 11.69
CA GLY A 129 -7.04 -5.54 12.95
C GLY A 129 -6.78 -7.04 13.15
N GLN A 130 -6.19 -7.74 12.17
CA GLN A 130 -6.08 -9.20 12.18
C GLN A 130 -4.63 -9.72 12.26
N THR A 131 -3.62 -8.86 12.17
CA THR A 131 -2.19 -9.26 12.17
C THR A 131 -1.49 -9.03 13.51
N SER A 132 -2.09 -8.30 14.45
CA SER A 132 -1.51 -8.05 15.79
C SER A 132 -1.38 -9.31 16.66
N SER A 133 -2.11 -10.38 16.35
CA SER A 133 -2.03 -11.65 17.06
C SER A 133 -0.90 -12.58 16.58
N LEU A 134 -0.21 -12.27 15.47
CA LEU A 134 0.88 -13.11 14.95
C LEU A 134 2.28 -12.71 15.42
N CYS A 135 2.46 -11.50 15.99
CA CYS A 135 3.76 -11.03 16.48
C CYS A 135 4.06 -11.42 17.94
N GLN A 136 3.22 -12.25 18.57
CA GLN A 136 3.38 -12.69 19.97
C GLN A 136 3.88 -14.13 20.14
N SER A 137 4.33 -14.80 19.07
CA SER A 137 4.84 -16.19 19.12
C SER A 137 6.23 -16.34 18.51
#